data_AF-A0A7L4FIL2-F1
#
_entry.id   AF-A0A7L4FIL2-F1
#
_cell.length_a   1.000
_cell.length_b   1.000
_cell.length_c   1.000
_cell.angle_alpha   90.00
_cell.angle_beta   90.00
_cell.angle_gamma   90.00
#
_symmetry.space_group_name_H-M   'P 1'
#
loop_
_entity.id
_entity.type
_entity.pdbx_description
1 polymer ?
#
loop_
_entity_poly.entity_id
_entity_poly.type
_entity_poly.pdbx_seq_one_letter_code
_entity_poly.pdbx_strand_id
1 'polypeptide(L)'
;GGQGCTAYDVVVNSEFFRTLQTDPLYREFFLTVAMEGLAEKYGLELELTGWRVLRNRRFLGSISAQNIRTRPRPRIQELEG
;
A
#
# COMPACT_ATOMS: atom_id res chain seq x y z
N GLY A 1 -20.42 -10.22 -9.36
CA GLY A 1 -21.80 -10.42 -8.88
C GLY A 1 -22.00 -9.83 -7.50
N GLY A 2 -21.92 -8.50 -7.33
CA GLY A 2 -22.43 -7.77 -6.16
C GLY A 2 -21.92 -8.12 -4.75
N GLN A 3 -21.11 -9.16 -4.55
CA GLN A 3 -20.65 -9.58 -3.23
C GLN A 3 -19.70 -8.54 -2.62
N GLY A 4 -19.78 -8.40 -1.29
CA GLY A 4 -18.84 -7.58 -0.52
C GLY A 4 -17.41 -8.09 -0.66
N CYS A 5 -16.46 -7.17 -0.63
CA CYS A 5 -15.03 -7.47 -0.63
C CYS A 5 -14.27 -6.42 0.17
N THR A 6 -13.05 -6.77 0.58
CA THR A 6 -12.17 -5.89 1.35
C THR A 6 -11.11 -5.28 0.44
N ALA A 7 -10.89 -3.97 0.57
CA ALA A 7 -9.85 -3.24 -0.17
C ALA A 7 -8.84 -2.65 0.82
N TYR A 8 -7.56 -2.67 0.44
CA TYR A 8 -6.47 -2.07 1.21
C TYR A 8 -5.70 -1.10 0.32
N ASP A 9 -5.52 0.13 0.78
CA ASP A 9 -4.70 1.13 0.10
C ASP A 9 -3.24 1.01 0.57
N VAL A 10 -2.33 0.67 -0.35
CA VAL A 10 -0.88 0.69 -0.12
C VAL A 10 -0.28 1.90 -0.82
N VAL A 11 0.19 2.87 -0.04
CA VAL A 11 0.67 4.17 -0.54
C VAL A 11 2.19 4.18 -0.54
N VAL A 12 2.78 4.61 -1.66
CA VAL A 12 4.23 4.73 -1.83
C VAL A 12 4.64 6.11 -2.33
N ASN A 13 5.93 6.42 -2.24
CA ASN A 13 6.51 7.59 -2.86
C ASN A 13 6.19 7.63 -4.38
N SER A 14 5.83 8.80 -4.91
CA SER A 14 5.37 8.94 -6.29
C SER A 14 6.47 8.69 -7.34
N GLU A 15 7.73 8.95 -7.03
CA GLU A 15 8.87 8.63 -7.91
C GLU A 15 9.11 7.12 -7.94
N PHE A 16 9.09 6.49 -6.77
CA PHE A 16 9.16 5.02 -6.67
C PHE A 16 8.02 4.35 -7.45
N PHE A 17 6.79 4.90 -7.39
CA PHE A 17 5.67 4.40 -8.18
C PHE A 17 5.95 4.44 -9.69
N ARG A 18 6.63 5.48 -10.19
CA ARG A 18 7.02 5.55 -11.62
C ARG A 18 8.00 4.43 -11.98
N THR A 19 8.95 4.11 -11.10
CA THR A 19 9.87 2.96 -11.29
C THR A 19 9.10 1.64 -11.38
N LEU A 20 8.10 1.43 -10.51
CA LEU A 20 7.25 0.23 -10.57
C LEU A 20 6.41 0.16 -11.85
N GLN A 21 6.13 1.29 -12.50
CA GLN A 21 5.40 1.29 -13.78
C GLN A 21 6.27 0.88 -14.96
N THR A 22 7.58 1.16 -14.90
CA THR A 22 8.51 0.89 -16.00
C THR A 22 9.11 -0.51 -15.97
N ASP A 23 9.26 -1.11 -14.79
CA ASP A 23 9.90 -2.42 -14.61
C ASP A 23 8.91 -3.45 -14.04
N PRO A 24 8.46 -4.44 -14.85
CA PRO A 24 7.55 -5.48 -14.39
C PRO A 24 8.11 -6.36 -13.26
N LEU A 25 9.42 -6.65 -13.26
CA LEU A 25 10.05 -7.46 -12.23
C LEU A 25 10.04 -6.71 -10.89
N TYR A 26 10.38 -5.43 -10.91
CA TYR A 26 10.33 -4.58 -9.73
C TYR A 26 8.91 -4.41 -9.19
N ARG A 27 7.92 -4.32 -10.10
CA ARG A 27 6.50 -4.30 -9.74
C ARG A 27 6.05 -5.60 -9.08
N GLU A 28 6.40 -6.75 -9.65
CA GLU A 28 6.07 -8.07 -9.10
C GLU A 28 6.68 -8.25 -7.71
N PHE A 29 7.96 -7.92 -7.57
CA PHE A 29 8.64 -7.93 -6.28
C PHE A 29 7.93 -7.05 -5.25
N PHE A 30 7.61 -5.80 -5.61
CA PHE A 30 6.92 -4.88 -4.70
C PHE A 30 5.55 -5.40 -4.28
N LEU A 31 4.77 -5.97 -5.20
CA LEU A 31 3.45 -6.53 -4.88
C LEU A 31 3.57 -7.70 -3.90
N THR A 32 4.56 -8.58 -4.05
CA THR A 32 4.83 -9.65 -3.08
C THR A 32 5.10 -9.09 -1.69
N VAL A 33 6.05 -8.15 -1.57
CA VAL A 33 6.38 -7.52 -0.28
C VAL A 33 5.16 -6.81 0.33
N ALA A 34 4.34 -6.14 -0.48
CA ALA A 34 3.13 -5.49 -0.01
C ALA A 34 2.09 -6.50 0.51
N MET A 35 1.90 -7.63 -0.15
CA MET A 35 0.99 -8.69 0.30
C MET A 35 1.48 -9.35 1.59
N GLU A 36 2.78 -9.67 1.68
CA GLU A 36 3.38 -10.22 2.90
C GLU A 36 3.22 -9.25 4.09
N GLY A 37 3.52 -7.97 3.87
CA GLY A 37 3.35 -6.93 4.90
C GLY A 37 1.89 -6.74 5.33
N LEU A 38 0.92 -6.89 4.42
CA LEU A 38 -0.51 -6.87 4.77
C LEU A 38 -0.93 -8.11 5.56
N ALA A 39 -0.44 -9.29 5.16
CA ALA A 39 -0.71 -10.55 5.84
C ALA A 39 -0.20 -10.51 7.29
N GLU A 40 1.03 -10.07 7.51
CA GLU A 40 1.60 -9.92 8.85
C GLU A 40 0.86 -8.84 9.67
N LYS A 41 0.68 -7.64 9.11
CA LYS A 41 0.13 -6.50 9.85
C LYS A 41 -1.29 -6.72 10.35
N TYR A 42 -2.11 -7.45 9.59
CA TYR A 42 -3.52 -7.64 9.89
C TYR A 42 -3.88 -9.10 10.20
N GLY A 43 -2.89 -10.01 10.27
CA GLY A 43 -3.11 -11.44 10.51
C GLY A 43 -3.96 -12.10 9.42
N LEU A 44 -3.76 -11.73 8.16
CA LEU A 44 -4.54 -12.23 7.03
C LEU A 44 -3.88 -13.47 6.43
N GLU A 45 -4.69 -14.44 6.00
CA GLU A 45 -4.27 -15.51 5.11
C GLU A 45 -4.49 -15.06 3.66
N LEU A 46 -3.43 -14.63 2.99
CA LEU A 46 -3.45 -14.18 1.59
C LEU A 46 -2.76 -15.18 0.67
N GLU A 47 -3.31 -15.44 -0.50
CA GLU A 47 -2.62 -16.15 -1.58
C GLU A 47 -1.56 -15.21 -2.18
N LEU A 48 -0.27 -15.50 -1.94
CA LEU A 48 0.84 -14.69 -2.43
C LEU A 48 1.14 -14.92 -3.93
N THR A 49 0.51 -15.94 -4.53
CA THR A 49 0.62 -16.30 -5.95
C THR A 49 -0.74 -16.10 -6.63
N GLY A 50 -0.77 -16.13 -7.97
CA GLY A 50 -2.05 -16.09 -8.71
C GLY A 50 -2.77 -14.73 -8.75
N TRP A 51 -2.24 -13.69 -8.10
CA TRP A 51 -2.78 -12.34 -8.15
C TRP A 51 -2.73 -11.75 -9.57
N ARG A 52 -3.60 -10.76 -9.83
CA ARG A 52 -3.71 -10.10 -11.14
C ARG A 52 -3.90 -8.60 -11.00
N VAL A 53 -3.12 -7.84 -11.77
CA VAL A 53 -3.34 -6.40 -11.94
C VAL A 53 -4.51 -6.17 -12.90
N LEU A 54 -5.49 -5.40 -12.45
CA LEU A 54 -6.65 -5.03 -13.25
C LEU A 54 -6.26 -4.02 -14.34
N ARG A 55 -6.56 -4.31 -15.61
CA ARG A 55 -6.19 -3.43 -16.73
C ARG A 55 -7.13 -2.24 -16.92
N ASN A 56 -8.42 -2.42 -16.62
CA ASN A 56 -9.47 -1.44 -16.88
C ASN A 56 -10.03 -0.80 -15.60
N ARG A 57 -9.31 -0.93 -14.47
CA ARG A 57 -9.70 -0.38 -13.18
C ARG A 57 -8.47 0.02 -12.39
N ARG A 58 -8.39 1.30 -12.01
CA ARG A 58 -7.23 1.88 -11.30
C ARG A 58 -7.30 1.75 -9.78
N PHE A 59 -8.50 1.72 -9.21
CA PHE A 59 -8.73 1.58 -7.77
C PHE A 59 -10.11 0.96 -7.49
N LEU A 60 -10.32 0.49 -6.26
CA LEU A 60 -11.58 -0.07 -5.78
C LEU A 60 -12.06 0.73 -4.56
N GLY A 61 -13.33 1.16 -4.56
CA GLY A 61 -13.87 2.01 -3.50
C GLY A 61 -13.67 3.50 -3.79
N SER A 62 -13.47 4.31 -2.77
CA SER A 62 -13.18 5.76 -2.85
C SER A 62 -11.79 6.03 -2.31
N ILE A 63 -10.99 6.85 -3.01
CA ILE A 63 -9.65 7.22 -2.54
C ILE A 63 -9.79 8.15 -1.33
N SER A 64 -9.28 7.70 -0.18
CA SER A 64 -9.25 8.48 1.05
C SER A 64 -8.08 9.47 1.07
N ALA A 65 -8.25 10.62 1.73
CA ALA A 65 -7.13 11.53 1.97
C ALA A 65 -6.12 10.88 2.93
N GLN A 66 -4.87 10.77 2.49
CA GLN A 66 -3.81 10.13 3.26
C GLN A 66 -3.06 11.18 4.08
N ASN A 67 -2.97 10.97 5.40
CA ASN A 67 -2.20 11.84 6.28
C ASN A 67 -0.70 11.54 6.15
N ILE A 68 -0.04 12.20 5.20
CA ILE A 68 1.41 12.11 5.03
C ILE A 68 2.08 13.01 6.07
N ARG A 69 2.86 12.43 6.98
CA ARG A 69 3.67 13.19 7.93
C ARG A 69 4.80 13.89 7.18
N THR A 70 4.63 15.18 6.90
CA THR A 70 5.61 15.99 6.17
C THR A 70 6.75 16.51 7.04
N ARG A 71 6.66 16.40 8.37
CA ARG A 71 7.69 16.85 9.31
C ARG A 71 8.00 15.81 10.39
N PRO A 72 9.28 15.55 10.70
CA PRO A 72 9.63 14.81 11.90
C PRO A 72 9.24 15.65 13.13
N ARG A 73 8.17 15.28 13.85
CA ARG A 73 8.00 15.73 15.24
C ARG A 73 9.24 15.33 16.08
N PRO A 74 9.79 16.21 16.92
CA PRO A 74 10.82 15.82 17.87
C PRO A 74 10.27 14.70 18.76
N ARG A 75 11.10 13.68 19.01
CA ARG A 75 10.71 12.49 19.79
C ARG A 75 10.64 12.76 21.29
N ILE A 76 11.20 13.87 21.75
CA ILE A 76 11.26 14.28 23.16
C ILE A 76 11.10 15.80 23.18
N GLN A 77 10.13 16.31 23.94
CA GLN A 77 10.01 17.72 24.28
C GLN A 77 10.06 17.85 25.80
N GLU A 78 10.93 18.75 26.25
CA GLU A 78 10.90 19.40 27.57
C GLU A 78 9.47 19.76 27.95
N LEU A 79 8.82 19.18 28.97
CA LEU A 79 7.62 19.83 29.52
C LEU A 79 8.12 20.99 30.39
N GLU A 80 7.82 22.23 29.99
CA GLU A 80 8.08 23.41 30.82
C GLU A 80 7.28 23.26 32.12
N GLY A 81 8.01 23.15 33.23
CA GLY A 81 7.46 23.10 34.59
C GLY A 81 7.10 24.48 35.13
#